data_AF-A0A2V6KK75-F1
#
_entry.id   AF-A0A2V6KK75-F1
#
_cell.length_a   1.000
_cell.length_b   1.000
_cell.length_c   1.000
_cell.angle_alpha   90.00
_cell.angle_beta   90.00
_cell.angle_gamma   90.00
#
_symmetry.space_group_name_H-M   'P 1'
#
loop_
_entity.id
_entity.type
_entity.pdbx_description
1 polymer ?
#
loop_
_entity_poly.entity_id
_entity_poly.type
_entity_poly.pdbx_seq_one_letter_code
_entity_poly.pdbx_strand_id
1 'polypeptide(L)'
;SEKEISDPFASDAAFLVDARGVLMKQKKLLPEYLGLPLILGCSSEALEAGKVVESSEAKTALELLRLSARSFLQMRFQIREIDVSKGYCLLVTDKNHARVTFGFNDLEIQLRRLEQFLTYCDDSKQELGSVNLLVQRNIPVTFAEGPATVINDTIEPAVEPRVMKAIPVHAPETRLRQGSGGRETAPSAAKPRTDSRGSSQGNSHPRKKTD
;
A
#
# COMPACT_ATOMS: atom_id res chain seq x y z
N SER A 1 5.01 14.02 23.03
CA SER A 1 4.01 13.14 23.65
C SER A 1 3.20 12.50 22.55
N GLU A 2 3.54 11.26 22.20
CA GLU A 2 2.69 10.40 21.38
C GLU A 2 1.37 10.23 22.16
N LYS A 3 0.28 10.80 21.66
CA LYS A 3 -1.03 10.43 22.19
C LYS A 3 -1.23 8.97 21.82
N GLU A 4 -1.26 8.11 22.82
CA GLU A 4 -1.76 6.74 22.71
C GLU A 4 -3.07 6.79 21.92
N ILE A 5 -3.04 6.30 20.69
CA ILE A 5 -4.23 6.23 19.84
C ILE A 5 -5.03 5.06 20.40
N SER A 6 -5.86 5.36 21.40
CA SER A 6 -6.95 4.47 21.81
C SER A 6 -7.72 4.09 20.54
N ASP A 7 -7.95 2.79 20.34
CA ASP A 7 -8.67 2.30 19.16
C ASP A 7 -9.96 3.12 18.97
N PRO A 8 -10.09 3.88 17.86
CA PRO A 8 -11.21 4.80 17.66
C PRO A 8 -12.55 4.06 17.60
N PHE A 9 -12.54 2.76 17.29
CA PHE A 9 -13.74 1.92 17.27
C PHE A 9 -14.10 1.32 18.63
N ALA A 10 -13.16 1.34 19.58
CA ALA A 10 -13.36 0.89 20.97
C ALA A 10 -13.55 2.05 21.96
N SER A 11 -13.41 3.30 21.51
CA SER A 11 -13.48 4.48 22.37
C SER A 11 -14.92 4.83 22.79
N ASP A 12 -15.13 5.07 24.08
CA ASP A 12 -16.41 5.59 24.61
C ASP A 12 -16.73 7.02 24.16
N ALA A 13 -15.72 7.73 23.65
CA ALA A 13 -15.82 9.08 23.09
C ALA A 13 -16.13 9.10 21.59
N ALA A 14 -16.25 7.93 20.94
CA ALA A 14 -16.58 7.84 19.52
C ALA A 14 -18.10 7.90 19.28
N PHE A 15 -18.47 8.66 18.25
CA PHE A 15 -19.85 8.81 17.80
C PHE A 15 -19.94 8.46 16.33
N LEU A 16 -21.05 7.83 15.94
CA LEU A 16 -21.46 7.80 14.55
C LEU A 16 -22.10 9.13 14.19
N VAL A 17 -22.03 9.54 12.94
CA VAL A 17 -22.63 10.77 12.45
C VAL A 17 -23.42 10.49 11.17
N ASP A 18 -24.66 10.95 11.10
CA ASP A 18 -25.48 10.83 9.90
C ASP A 18 -25.10 11.89 8.85
N ALA A 19 -25.67 11.78 7.64
CA ALA A 19 -25.39 12.73 6.55
C ALA A 19 -25.85 14.18 6.83
N ARG A 20 -26.64 14.42 7.87
CA ARG A 20 -27.10 15.74 8.32
C ARG A 20 -26.24 16.27 9.47
N GLY A 21 -25.26 15.51 9.95
CA GLY A 21 -24.42 15.87 11.08
C GLY A 21 -24.99 15.46 12.44
N VAL A 22 -26.04 14.65 12.52
CA VAL A 22 -26.61 14.19 13.79
C VAL A 22 -25.74 13.08 14.38
N LEU A 23 -25.30 13.28 15.62
CA LEU A 23 -24.46 12.35 16.37
C LEU A 23 -25.30 11.20 16.94
N MET A 24 -24.78 9.99 16.83
CA MET A 24 -25.44 8.77 17.29
C MET A 24 -24.44 7.92 18.08
N LYS A 25 -24.82 7.44 19.26
CA LYS A 25 -23.98 6.52 20.02
C LYS A 25 -24.22 5.09 19.55
N GLN A 26 -23.17 4.40 19.14
CA GLN A 26 -23.24 2.98 18.82
C GLN A 26 -23.48 2.18 20.11
N LYS A 27 -24.35 1.16 20.05
CA LYS A 27 -24.57 0.22 21.17
C LYS A 27 -23.70 -1.03 21.05
N LYS A 28 -23.43 -1.44 19.81
CA LYS A 28 -22.57 -2.55 19.44
C LYS A 28 -21.81 -2.16 18.17
N LEU A 29 -20.50 -2.39 18.16
CA LEU A 29 -19.68 -2.24 16.97
C LEU A 29 -20.03 -3.35 15.97
N LEU A 30 -20.53 -2.96 14.80
CA LEU A 30 -20.79 -3.89 13.71
C LEU A 30 -19.63 -3.85 12.71
N PRO A 31 -19.30 -4.96 12.02
CA PRO A 31 -18.21 -5.00 11.04
C PRO A 31 -18.32 -3.94 9.94
N GLU A 32 -19.53 -3.54 9.57
CA GLU A 32 -19.80 -2.53 8.54
C GLU A 32 -19.28 -1.15 8.96
N TYR A 33 -19.21 -0.86 10.26
CA TYR A 33 -18.73 0.43 10.77
C TYR A 33 -17.23 0.61 10.59
N LEU A 34 -16.46 -0.49 10.49
CA LEU A 34 -15.03 -0.47 10.19
C LEU A 34 -14.74 0.04 8.77
N GLY A 35 -15.74 0.00 7.89
CA GLY A 35 -15.65 0.52 6.53
C GLY A 35 -15.88 2.03 6.42
N LEU A 36 -16.42 2.67 7.47
CA LEU A 36 -16.80 4.07 7.43
C LEU A 36 -15.58 4.99 7.57
N PRO A 37 -15.61 6.18 6.93
CA PRO A 37 -14.60 7.21 7.17
C PRO A 37 -14.59 7.67 8.62
N LEU A 38 -13.40 7.89 9.18
CA LEU A 38 -13.20 8.44 10.52
C LEU A 38 -12.93 9.94 10.45
N ILE A 39 -13.57 10.72 11.33
CA ILE A 39 -13.24 12.12 11.56
C ILE A 39 -12.61 12.21 12.95
N LEU A 40 -11.34 12.63 13.02
CA LEU A 40 -10.54 12.69 14.24
C LEU A 40 -10.26 14.14 14.64
N GLY A 41 -9.99 14.37 15.92
CA GLY A 41 -9.57 15.69 16.39
C GLY A 41 -10.70 16.67 16.71
N CYS A 42 -11.95 16.19 16.79
CA CYS A 42 -13.12 16.98 17.20
C CYS A 42 -13.11 17.30 18.71
N SER A 43 -12.09 18.02 19.20
CA SER A 43 -11.94 18.37 20.62
C SER A 43 -12.45 19.75 20.98
N SER A 44 -12.94 20.53 20.00
CA SER A 44 -13.44 21.89 20.20
C SER A 44 -14.84 21.94 20.81
N GLU A 45 -15.54 20.81 20.91
CA GLU A 45 -16.92 20.73 21.38
C GLU A 45 -17.21 19.48 22.22
N ALA A 46 -18.23 19.58 23.08
CA ALA A 46 -18.78 18.43 23.79
C ALA A 46 -19.76 17.69 22.87
N LEU A 47 -19.36 16.51 22.39
CA LEU A 47 -20.20 15.68 21.53
C LEU A 47 -21.29 14.97 22.36
N GLU A 48 -22.54 15.08 21.92
CA GLU A 48 -23.69 14.47 22.58
C GLU A 48 -24.58 13.74 21.57
N ALA A 49 -25.00 12.53 21.91
CA ALA A 49 -25.89 11.75 21.06
C ALA A 49 -27.26 12.44 20.89
N GLY A 50 -27.75 12.45 19.65
CA GLY A 50 -29.00 13.11 19.25
C GLY A 50 -28.83 14.59 18.91
N LYS A 51 -27.69 15.22 19.20
CA LYS A 51 -27.38 16.60 18.79
C LYS A 51 -26.67 16.62 17.44
N VAL A 52 -26.75 17.76 16.76
CA VAL A 52 -25.98 18.02 15.55
C VAL A 52 -24.57 18.44 15.95
N VAL A 53 -23.57 18.00 15.20
CA VAL A 53 -22.18 18.46 15.34
C VAL A 53 -22.11 19.97 15.11
N GLU A 54 -21.48 20.73 15.99
CA GLU A 54 -21.44 22.20 15.89
C GLU A 54 -20.14 22.72 15.29
N SER A 55 -19.03 22.00 15.48
CA SER A 55 -17.72 22.32 14.91
C SER A 55 -17.81 22.57 13.41
N SER A 56 -17.34 23.75 12.99
CA SER A 56 -17.27 24.14 11.59
C SER A 56 -16.36 23.20 10.79
N GLU A 57 -15.30 22.71 11.41
CA GLU A 57 -14.32 21.80 10.86
C GLU A 57 -14.95 20.43 10.60
N ALA A 58 -15.71 19.90 11.57
CA ALA A 58 -16.43 18.64 11.40
C ALA A 58 -17.55 18.75 10.35
N LYS A 59 -18.30 19.86 10.32
CA LYS A 59 -19.29 20.15 9.27
C LYS A 59 -18.63 20.18 7.88
N THR A 60 -17.45 20.79 7.77
CA THR A 60 -16.70 20.87 6.51
C THR A 60 -16.13 19.51 6.09
N ALA A 61 -15.69 18.69 7.05
CA ALA A 61 -15.27 17.31 6.81
C ALA A 61 -16.43 16.46 6.26
N LEU A 62 -17.63 16.58 6.83
CA LEU A 62 -18.85 15.93 6.32
C LEU A 62 -19.19 16.39 4.90
N GLU A 63 -19.06 17.69 4.63
CA GLU A 63 -19.30 18.23 3.29
C GLU A 63 -18.29 17.70 2.27
N LEU A 64 -17.01 17.60 2.64
CA LEU A 64 -15.98 16.98 1.81
C LEU A 64 -16.32 15.52 1.47
N LEU A 65 -16.77 14.74 2.47
CA LEU A 65 -17.25 13.37 2.25
C LEU A 65 -18.43 13.35 1.27
N ARG A 66 -19.41 14.23 1.44
CA ARG A 66 -20.57 14.34 0.56
C ARG A 66 -20.19 14.69 -0.89
N LEU A 67 -19.28 15.65 -1.08
CA LEU A 67 -18.82 16.06 -2.41
C LEU A 67 -17.99 14.96 -3.07
N SER A 68 -17.09 14.31 -2.33
CA SER A 68 -16.26 13.22 -2.83
C SER A 68 -17.08 11.99 -3.27
N ALA A 69 -18.14 11.64 -2.53
CA ALA A 69 -19.03 10.52 -2.86
C ALA A 69 -19.89 10.77 -4.10
N ARG A 70 -20.10 12.04 -4.48
CA ARG A 70 -20.83 12.41 -5.71
C ARG A 70 -19.91 12.54 -6.92
N SER A 71 -18.60 12.63 -6.72
CA SER A 71 -17.62 12.66 -7.79
C SER A 71 -17.16 11.25 -8.17
N PHE A 72 -16.72 11.09 -9.42
CA PHE A 72 -15.97 9.90 -9.87
C PHE A 72 -14.66 9.68 -9.08
N LEU A 73 -14.23 10.66 -8.28
CA LEU A 73 -13.15 10.54 -7.32
C LEU A 73 -13.28 9.33 -6.41
N GLN A 74 -14.50 8.93 -6.01
CA GLN A 74 -14.67 7.82 -5.06
C GLN A 74 -14.03 6.50 -5.51
N MET A 75 -13.89 6.29 -6.83
CA MET A 75 -13.23 5.10 -7.37
C MET A 75 -11.70 5.15 -7.26
N ARG A 76 -11.12 6.36 -7.21
CA ARG A 76 -9.67 6.60 -7.23
C ARG A 76 -9.10 7.09 -5.89
N PHE A 77 -9.92 7.72 -5.07
CA PHE A 77 -9.56 8.33 -3.80
C PHE A 77 -10.65 8.04 -2.77
N GLN A 78 -10.46 6.96 -2.02
CA GLN A 78 -11.40 6.53 -0.99
C GLN A 78 -10.96 7.07 0.36
N ILE A 79 -11.61 8.14 0.82
CA ILE A 79 -11.32 8.77 2.10
C ILE A 79 -11.54 7.76 3.24
N ARG A 80 -10.51 7.57 4.06
CA ARG A 80 -10.53 6.71 5.25
C ARG A 80 -10.49 7.50 6.54
N GLU A 81 -9.71 8.57 6.57
CA GLU A 81 -9.53 9.38 7.75
C GLU A 81 -9.50 10.87 7.38
N ILE A 82 -10.12 11.69 8.22
CA ILE A 82 -10.04 13.15 8.17
C ILE A 82 -9.65 13.63 9.56
N ASP A 83 -8.43 14.11 9.72
CA ASP A 83 -7.97 14.76 10.95
C ASP A 83 -8.23 16.27 10.87
N VAL A 84 -9.03 16.77 11.82
CA VAL A 84 -9.38 18.20 11.96
C VAL A 84 -8.65 18.88 13.13
N SER A 85 -7.77 18.16 13.84
CA SER A 85 -7.07 18.64 15.05
C SER A 85 -6.18 19.87 14.82
N LYS A 86 -5.82 20.15 13.56
CA LYS A 86 -5.00 21.33 13.19
C LYS A 86 -5.78 22.64 13.27
N GLY A 87 -7.11 22.61 13.14
CA GLY A 87 -7.97 23.81 13.23
C GLY A 87 -7.87 24.79 12.07
N TYR A 88 -6.96 24.61 11.10
CA TYR A 88 -6.84 25.46 9.91
C TYR A 88 -6.94 24.70 8.58
N CYS A 89 -6.97 23.37 8.62
CA CYS A 89 -7.06 22.50 7.45
C CYS A 89 -7.65 21.13 7.82
N LEU A 90 -8.08 20.41 6.80
CA LEU A 90 -8.44 18.99 6.89
C LEU A 90 -7.24 18.18 6.39
N LEU A 91 -6.68 17.32 7.23
CA LEU A 91 -5.67 16.35 6.79
C LEU A 91 -6.39 15.04 6.48
N VAL A 92 -6.42 14.67 5.21
CA VAL A 92 -7.19 13.54 4.70
C VAL A 92 -6.25 12.41 4.29
N THR A 93 -6.52 11.22 4.80
CA THR A 93 -5.82 10.00 4.41
C THR A 93 -6.78 9.08 3.67
N ASP A 94 -6.35 8.56 2.52
CA ASP A 94 -7.13 7.61 1.74
C ASP A 94 -6.78 6.15 2.08
N LYS A 95 -7.46 5.21 1.41
CA LYS A 95 -7.21 3.77 1.55
C LYS A 95 -5.77 3.35 1.20
N ASN A 96 -5.12 4.06 0.29
CA ASN A 96 -3.76 3.76 -0.17
C ASN A 96 -2.70 4.57 0.59
N HIS A 97 -3.05 5.19 1.72
CA HIS A 97 -2.19 6.03 2.54
C HIS A 97 -1.72 7.34 1.88
N ALA A 98 -2.34 7.75 0.77
CA ALA A 98 -2.14 9.07 0.18
C ALA A 98 -2.66 10.14 1.14
N ARG A 99 -1.83 11.18 1.37
CA ARG A 99 -2.13 12.27 2.30
C ARG A 99 -2.47 13.55 1.56
N VAL A 100 -3.70 14.02 1.71
CA VAL A 100 -4.17 15.25 1.05
C VAL A 100 -4.51 16.28 2.10
N THR A 101 -3.94 17.49 1.98
CA THR A 101 -4.33 18.62 2.83
C THR A 101 -5.34 19.49 2.12
N PHE A 102 -6.54 19.64 2.69
CA PHE A 102 -7.58 20.52 2.18
C PHE A 102 -7.76 21.75 3.08
N GLY A 103 -8.09 22.89 2.47
CA GLY A 103 -8.65 24.04 3.19
C GLY A 103 -10.14 23.89 3.43
N PHE A 104 -10.72 24.76 4.26
CA PHE A 104 -12.16 24.71 4.57
C PHE A 104 -13.06 25.31 3.48
N ASN A 105 -12.51 26.14 2.59
CA ASN A 105 -13.24 26.85 1.55
C ASN A 105 -12.95 26.28 0.17
N ASP A 106 -13.81 26.55 -0.82
CA ASP A 106 -13.60 26.16 -2.23
C ASP A 106 -13.32 24.65 -2.43
N LEU A 107 -13.95 23.79 -1.62
CA LEU A 107 -13.73 22.33 -1.63
C LEU A 107 -13.90 21.72 -3.02
N GLU A 108 -14.87 22.18 -3.81
CA GLU A 108 -15.08 21.69 -5.19
C GLU A 108 -13.88 21.98 -6.10
N ILE A 109 -13.26 23.17 -5.96
CA ILE A 109 -12.07 23.53 -6.75
C ILE A 109 -10.89 22.68 -6.29
N GLN A 110 -10.74 22.48 -4.98
CA GLN A 110 -9.68 21.62 -4.44
C GLN A 110 -9.85 20.17 -4.90
N LEU A 111 -11.07 19.63 -4.88
CA LEU A 111 -11.39 18.28 -5.38
C LEU A 111 -11.07 18.16 -6.88
N ARG A 112 -11.42 19.15 -7.70
CA ARG A 112 -11.07 19.14 -9.13
C ARG A 112 -9.55 19.15 -9.35
N ARG A 113 -8.80 19.85 -8.51
CA ARG A 113 -7.32 19.81 -8.58
C ARG A 113 -6.79 18.44 -8.17
N LEU A 114 -7.35 17.84 -7.13
CA LEU A 114 -7.00 16.47 -6.74
C LEU A 114 -7.26 15.48 -7.90
N GLU A 115 -8.39 15.61 -8.60
CA GLU A 115 -8.69 14.80 -9.79
C GLU A 115 -7.60 14.90 -10.86
N GLN A 116 -7.02 16.10 -11.07
CA GLN A 116 -5.93 16.29 -12.03
C GLN A 116 -4.66 15.55 -11.59
N PHE A 117 -4.30 15.61 -10.31
CA PHE A 117 -3.15 14.87 -9.77
C PHE A 117 -3.35 13.35 -9.88
N LEU A 118 -4.55 12.86 -9.58
CA LEU A 118 -4.86 11.43 -9.69
C LEU A 118 -4.81 10.96 -11.15
N THR A 119 -5.34 11.74 -12.10
CA THR A 119 -5.20 11.44 -13.53
C THR A 119 -3.73 11.43 -13.95
N TYR A 120 -2.92 12.37 -13.47
CA TYR A 120 -1.48 12.36 -13.73
C TYR A 120 -0.81 11.08 -13.20
N CYS A 121 -1.15 10.66 -11.97
CA CYS A 121 -0.67 9.40 -11.37
C CYS A 121 -1.06 8.18 -12.22
N ASP A 122 -2.31 8.13 -12.70
CA ASP A 122 -2.80 7.06 -13.57
C ASP A 122 -1.99 6.97 -14.88
N ASP A 123 -1.66 8.13 -15.48
CA ASP A 123 -0.90 8.23 -16.73
C ASP A 123 0.59 7.92 -16.54
N SER A 124 1.19 8.42 -15.44
CA SER A 124 2.61 8.25 -15.13
C SER A 124 2.95 6.93 -14.44
N LYS A 125 1.93 6.14 -14.05
CA LYS A 125 2.07 4.90 -13.28
C LYS A 125 2.77 5.12 -11.94
N GLN A 126 2.49 6.26 -11.31
CA GLN A 126 2.96 6.60 -9.97
C GLN A 126 1.80 6.58 -8.98
N GLU A 127 2.10 6.32 -7.72
CA GLU A 127 1.11 6.44 -6.64
C GLU A 127 1.23 7.82 -5.98
N LEU A 128 0.10 8.40 -5.61
CA LEU A 128 0.09 9.69 -4.91
C LEU A 128 0.58 9.48 -3.48
N GLY A 129 1.65 10.17 -3.09
CA GLY A 129 2.15 10.14 -1.71
C GLY A 129 1.50 11.22 -0.86
N SER A 130 1.71 12.50 -1.23
CA SER A 130 1.07 13.62 -0.58
C SER A 130 0.79 14.77 -1.52
N VAL A 131 -0.24 15.58 -1.23
CA VAL A 131 -0.50 16.84 -1.94
C VAL A 131 -1.11 17.88 -1.01
N ASN A 132 -0.63 19.11 -1.09
CA ASN A 132 -1.14 20.22 -0.27
C ASN A 132 -1.99 21.19 -1.10
N LEU A 133 -3.32 21.07 -1.00
CA LEU A 133 -4.27 21.85 -1.79
C LEU A 133 -4.62 23.22 -1.16
N LEU A 134 -4.03 23.56 0.00
CA LEU A 134 -4.17 24.90 0.59
C LEU A 134 -3.53 25.97 -0.30
N VAL A 135 -2.46 25.62 -1.01
CA VAL A 135 -1.77 26.56 -1.89
C VAL A 135 -2.41 26.55 -3.28
N GLN A 136 -2.50 27.73 -3.90
CA GLN A 136 -3.20 27.87 -5.18
C GLN A 136 -2.30 27.62 -6.41
N ARG A 137 -0.98 27.78 -6.26
CA ARG A 137 0.02 27.64 -7.33
C ARG A 137 1.22 26.90 -6.78
N ASN A 138 1.98 26.27 -7.67
CA ASN A 138 3.18 25.50 -7.33
C ASN A 138 2.88 24.51 -6.19
N ILE A 139 1.79 23.77 -6.35
CA ILE A 139 1.25 22.86 -5.33
C ILE A 139 2.31 21.81 -4.99
N PRO A 140 2.78 21.76 -3.72
CA PRO A 140 3.67 20.71 -3.27
C PRO A 140 2.97 19.36 -3.41
N VAL A 141 3.64 18.45 -4.11
CA VAL A 141 3.19 17.08 -4.33
C VAL A 141 4.39 16.15 -4.15
N THR A 142 4.15 15.02 -3.51
CA THR A 142 5.09 13.89 -3.46
C THR A 142 4.41 12.65 -3.99
N PHE A 143 5.18 11.80 -4.65
CA PHE A 143 4.72 10.50 -5.13
C PHE A 143 5.27 9.41 -4.22
N ALA A 144 4.48 8.39 -3.95
CA ALA A 144 4.93 7.24 -3.20
C ALA A 144 5.91 6.41 -4.06
N GLU A 145 6.86 5.77 -3.39
CA GLU A 145 7.74 4.81 -4.03
C GLU A 145 6.93 3.58 -4.45
N GLY A 146 7.13 3.12 -5.69
CA GLY A 146 6.39 1.97 -6.20
C GLY A 146 6.69 0.71 -5.36
N PRO A 147 5.73 -0.19 -5.16
CA PRO A 147 5.91 -1.38 -4.33
C PRO A 147 7.11 -2.25 -4.77
N ALA A 148 7.51 -2.19 -6.04
CA ALA A 148 8.67 -2.90 -6.57
C ALA A 148 10.03 -2.36 -6.07
N THR A 149 10.15 -1.09 -5.71
CA THR A 149 11.42 -0.53 -5.19
C THR A 149 11.64 -0.90 -3.73
N VAL A 150 10.58 -0.86 -2.91
CA VAL A 150 10.63 -1.19 -1.48
C VAL A 150 11.01 -2.67 -1.23
N ILE A 151 10.56 -3.59 -2.08
CA ILE A 151 10.91 -5.03 -1.97
C ILE A 151 12.40 -5.26 -2.19
N ASN A 152 13.03 -4.52 -3.10
CA ASN A 152 14.44 -4.72 -3.43
C ASN A 152 15.39 -4.16 -2.36
N ASP A 153 14.98 -3.13 -1.62
CA ASP A 153 15.82 -2.52 -0.58
C ASP A 153 15.78 -3.26 0.77
N THR A 154 14.78 -4.13 1.00
CA THR A 154 14.60 -4.85 2.28
C THR A 154 15.25 -6.24 2.29
N ILE A 155 15.75 -6.74 1.16
CA ILE A 155 16.42 -8.04 1.07
C ILE A 155 17.93 -7.80 1.02
N GLU A 156 18.58 -7.76 2.18
CA GLU A 156 20.02 -8.05 2.25
C GLU A 156 20.24 -9.45 1.65
N PRO A 157 21.16 -9.63 0.68
CA PRO A 157 21.39 -10.93 0.08
C PRO A 157 21.85 -11.88 1.19
N ALA A 158 20.99 -12.86 1.50
CA ALA A 158 21.26 -13.88 2.48
C ALA A 158 22.63 -14.52 2.20
N VAL A 159 23.51 -14.45 3.20
CA VAL A 159 24.81 -15.11 3.26
C VAL A 159 24.69 -16.51 2.66
N GLU A 160 25.52 -16.82 1.66
CA GLU A 160 25.55 -18.12 1.00
C GLU A 160 25.51 -19.26 2.03
N PRO A 161 24.60 -20.24 1.89
CA PRO A 161 24.50 -21.32 2.86
C PRO A 161 25.81 -22.12 2.81
N ARG A 162 26.58 -22.04 3.90
CA ARG A 162 27.77 -22.86 4.10
C ARG A 162 27.32 -24.32 4.24
N VAL A 163 27.37 -25.06 3.13
CA VAL A 163 27.13 -26.50 3.11
C VAL A 163 28.22 -27.18 3.95
N MET A 164 27.91 -27.53 5.19
CA MET A 164 28.80 -28.32 6.04
C MET A 164 28.92 -29.72 5.44
N LYS A 165 30.14 -30.11 5.05
CA LYS A 165 30.42 -31.48 4.58
C LYS A 165 30.14 -32.46 5.73
N ALA A 166 29.36 -33.50 5.45
CA ALA A 166 29.05 -34.56 6.40
C ALA A 166 30.35 -35.22 6.91
N ILE A 167 30.44 -35.38 8.22
CA ILE A 167 31.51 -36.14 8.88
C ILE A 167 31.27 -37.62 8.52
N PRO A 168 32.26 -38.32 7.94
CA PRO A 168 32.11 -39.75 7.69
C PRO A 168 32.07 -40.49 9.02
N VAL A 169 30.98 -41.21 9.29
CA VAL A 169 30.92 -42.14 10.43
C VAL A 169 31.74 -43.38 10.04
N HIS A 170 32.93 -43.51 10.61
CA HIS A 170 33.68 -44.76 10.53
C HIS A 170 32.94 -45.84 11.32
N ALA A 171 32.43 -46.85 10.63
CA ALA A 171 31.91 -48.06 11.24
C ALA A 171 33.06 -48.84 11.91
N PRO A 172 32.90 -49.34 13.15
CA PRO A 172 33.95 -50.09 13.81
C PRO A 172 34.12 -51.46 13.13
N GLU A 173 35.33 -51.71 12.63
CA GLU A 173 35.75 -52.97 12.05
C GLU A 173 35.78 -54.07 13.11
N THR A 174 35.17 -55.22 12.81
CA THR A 174 35.49 -56.48 13.49
C THR A 174 35.64 -57.62 12.48
N ARG A 175 36.91 -57.87 12.16
CA ARG A 175 37.58 -59.14 11.81
C ARG A 175 36.98 -60.09 10.76
N LEU A 176 37.66 -60.10 9.61
CA LEU A 176 38.35 -61.23 8.95
C LEU A 176 37.64 -62.60 8.94
N ARG A 177 37.36 -63.14 7.74
CA ARG A 177 38.06 -64.32 7.15
C ARG A 177 37.71 -64.55 5.66
N GLN A 178 38.78 -64.75 4.86
CA GLN A 178 38.98 -65.63 3.67
C GLN A 178 37.97 -65.52 2.52
N GLY A 179 38.31 -65.48 1.23
CA GLY A 179 39.45 -65.64 0.31
C GLY A 179 38.80 -65.39 -1.08
N SER A 180 39.40 -65.13 -2.23
CA SER A 180 40.61 -65.63 -2.88
C SER A 180 40.50 -65.15 -4.35
N GLY A 181 41.62 -64.74 -4.96
CA GLY A 181 41.76 -64.57 -6.41
C GLY A 181 41.18 -63.27 -6.98
N GLY A 182 41.83 -62.50 -7.85
CA GLY A 182 43.10 -62.65 -8.55
C GLY A 182 43.16 -61.56 -9.62
N ARG A 183 44.26 -60.82 -9.66
CA ARG A 183 44.90 -60.08 -10.78
C ARG A 183 44.03 -59.35 -11.83
N GLU A 184 44.17 -58.00 -11.86
CA GLU A 184 44.85 -57.21 -12.92
C GLU A 184 44.04 -57.14 -14.23
N THR A 185 43.60 -56.00 -14.75
CA THR A 185 44.38 -54.82 -15.16
C THR A 185 43.49 -53.58 -15.36
N ALA A 186 44.07 -52.40 -15.16
CA ALA A 186 43.53 -51.07 -15.50
C ALA A 186 43.77 -50.74 -17.00
N PRO A 187 43.68 -49.48 -17.49
CA PRO A 187 42.61 -48.46 -17.44
C PRO A 187 42.28 -47.86 -18.84
N SER A 188 41.39 -46.86 -18.86
CA SER A 188 41.54 -45.57 -19.59
C SER A 188 40.77 -45.31 -20.91
N ALA A 189 40.32 -44.04 -20.98
CA ALA A 189 39.99 -43.21 -22.16
C ALA A 189 38.62 -43.47 -22.84
N ALA A 190 37.90 -42.51 -23.43
CA ALA A 190 38.27 -41.20 -23.97
C ALA A 190 37.04 -40.27 -24.13
N LYS A 191 37.27 -38.95 -24.16
CA LYS A 191 36.43 -37.94 -24.88
C LYS A 191 36.86 -37.89 -26.36
N PRO A 192 36.05 -37.42 -27.34
CA PRO A 192 35.92 -35.97 -27.70
C PRO A 192 34.47 -35.55 -28.11
N ARG A 193 33.99 -34.29 -27.98
CA ARG A 193 34.01 -33.11 -28.91
C ARG A 193 33.64 -33.48 -30.37
N THR A 194 32.80 -32.80 -31.17
CA THR A 194 32.42 -31.37 -31.33
C THR A 194 31.29 -31.24 -32.38
N ASP A 195 30.64 -30.07 -32.45
CA ASP A 195 29.98 -29.39 -33.60
C ASP A 195 28.70 -30.02 -34.21
N SER A 196 27.61 -29.30 -34.52
CA SER A 196 27.44 -28.16 -35.46
C SER A 196 25.90 -27.86 -35.53
N ARG A 197 25.37 -26.63 -35.49
CA ARG A 197 25.26 -25.53 -36.50
C ARG A 197 23.90 -25.50 -37.26
N GLY A 198 23.26 -24.31 -37.29
CA GLY A 198 22.27 -23.85 -38.30
C GLY A 198 20.84 -23.62 -37.76
N SER A 199 20.34 -22.37 -37.54
CA SER A 199 19.79 -21.37 -38.51
C SER A 199 18.40 -21.77 -39.05
N SER A 200 17.36 -20.94 -39.23
CA SER A 200 17.09 -19.49 -39.11
C SER A 200 15.66 -19.19 -39.63
N GLN A 201 15.16 -17.97 -39.40
CA GLN A 201 14.03 -17.25 -40.06
C GLN A 201 12.59 -17.72 -39.72
N GLY A 202 11.58 -16.87 -39.53
CA GLY A 202 11.39 -15.43 -39.71
C GLY A 202 9.97 -15.18 -40.27
N ASN A 203 9.19 -14.24 -39.74
CA ASN A 203 8.38 -13.30 -40.55
C ASN A 203 7.56 -12.29 -39.72
N SER A 204 7.38 -11.13 -40.35
CA SER A 204 6.86 -9.85 -39.89
C SER A 204 5.51 -9.50 -40.52
N HIS A 205 4.57 -8.94 -39.73
CA HIS A 205 3.66 -7.78 -39.95
C HIS A 205 2.78 -7.68 -41.22
N PRO A 206 1.54 -7.11 -41.16
CA PRO A 206 1.40 -5.64 -41.19
C PRO A 206 0.21 -5.00 -40.44
N ARG A 207 0.37 -3.67 -40.26
CA ARG A 207 -0.60 -2.66 -39.82
C ARG A 207 -1.72 -2.44 -40.87
N LYS A 208 -2.91 -2.01 -40.42
CA LYS A 208 -3.93 -1.34 -41.25
C LYS A 208 -4.37 -0.02 -40.61
N LYS A 209 -4.59 0.98 -41.45
CA LYS A 209 -5.14 2.34 -41.22
C LYS A 209 -6.11 2.64 -42.37
N THR A 210 -6.95 3.68 -42.20
CA THR A 210 -8.05 4.26 -43.03
C THR A 210 -9.45 3.76 -42.62
N ASP A 211 -10.48 4.58 -42.42
CA ASP A 211 -10.76 5.99 -42.79
C ASP A 211 -10.84 6.93 -41.57
#